data_AF-A0A0P9V2B5-F1
#
_entry.id   AF-A0A0P9V2B5-F1
#
_cell.length_a   1.000
_cell.length_b   1.000
_cell.length_c   1.000
_cell.angle_alpha   90.00
_cell.angle_beta   90.00
_cell.angle_gamma   90.00
#
_symmetry.space_group_name_H-M   'P 1'
#
loop_
_entity.id
_entity.type
_entity.pdbx_description
1 polymer ?
#
loop_
_entity_poly.entity_id
_entity_poly.type
_entity_poly.pdbx_seq_one_letter_code
_entity_poly.pdbx_strand_id
1 'polypeptide(L)' 'MGMRVIDWHNQTLRLHLPLAPNVNHKNTLFGGSLYCGAVLAGWGWLHLRLREAGSAMGIL' A
#
# COMPACT_ATOMS: atom_id res chain seq x y z
N MET A 1 2.57 6.53 9.88
CA MET A 1 1.56 6.25 8.84
C MET A 1 0.40 5.37 9.31
N GLY A 2 0.59 4.35 10.17
CA GLY A 2 -0.54 3.52 10.64
C GLY A 2 -1.24 2.72 9.53
N MET A 3 -0.58 2.56 8.39
CA MET A 3 -1.11 1.85 7.23
C MET A 3 -1.18 0.36 7.52
N ARG A 4 -2.27 -0.29 7.10
CA ARG A 4 -2.49 -1.72 7.31
C ARG A 4 -3.01 -2.38 6.03
N VAL A 5 -2.62 -3.63 5.82
CA VAL A 5 -3.28 -4.49 4.83
C VAL A 5 -4.65 -4.86 5.38
N ILE A 6 -5.71 -4.60 4.62
CA ILE A 6 -7.06 -5.08 4.93
C ILE A 6 -7.21 -6.49 4.39
N ASP A 7 -6.88 -6.71 3.11
CA ASP A 7 -7.10 -7.97 2.42
C ASP A 7 -6.26 -8.09 1.14
N TRP A 8 -6.01 -9.33 0.72
CA TRP A 8 -5.53 -9.71 -0.60
C TRP A 8 -6.42 -10.85 -1.13
N HIS A 9 -7.26 -10.52 -2.10
CA HIS A 9 -8.21 -11.47 -2.68
C HIS A 9 -8.46 -11.15 -4.14
N ASN A 10 -8.57 -12.17 -5.00
CA ASN A 10 -8.81 -12.04 -6.45
C ASN A 10 -7.95 -10.93 -7.09
N GLN A 11 -6.63 -10.99 -6.85
CA GLN A 11 -5.67 -10.03 -7.39
C GLN A 11 -5.94 -8.56 -7.00
N THR A 12 -6.63 -8.34 -5.88
CA THR A 12 -6.91 -7.01 -5.34
C THR A 12 -6.25 -6.86 -3.99
N LEU A 13 -5.31 -5.90 -3.89
CA LEU A 13 -4.70 -5.50 -2.62
C LEU A 13 -5.48 -4.33 -2.02
N ARG A 14 -6.04 -4.51 -0.83
CA ARG A 14 -6.75 -3.46 -0.10
C ARG A 14 -5.89 -2.96 1.04
N LEU A 15 -5.60 -1.66 1.06
CA LEU A 15 -4.85 -0.99 2.12
C LEU A 15 -5.74 0.02 2.84
N HIS A 16 -5.58 0.11 4.16
CA HIS A 16 -6.16 1.17 4.97
C HIS A 16 -5.08 2.18 5.35
N LEU A 17 -5.28 3.45 4.98
CA LEU A 17 -4.45 4.57 5.42
C LEU A 17 -5.30 5.50 6.32
N PRO A 18 -5.14 5.46 7.65
CA PRO A 18 -5.95 6.28 8.55
C PRO A 18 -5.62 7.77 8.40
N LEU A 19 -6.63 8.65 8.43
CA LEU A 19 -6.44 10.09 8.27
C LEU A 19 -5.67 10.73 9.43
N ALA A 20 -6.00 10.39 10.69
CA ALA A 20 -5.47 11.04 11.88
C ALA A 20 -3.92 11.15 11.92
N PRO A 21 -3.14 10.07 11.68
CA PRO A 21 -1.68 10.16 11.66
C PRO A 21 -1.09 10.68 10.33
N ASN A 22 -1.93 11.03 9.36
CA ASN A 22 -1.53 11.43 8.01
C ASN A 22 -2.21 12.73 7.57
N VAL A 23 -2.71 13.54 8.49
CA VAL A 23 -3.37 14.80 8.19
C VAL A 23 -2.34 15.90 7.89
N ASN A 24 -2.66 16.81 6.98
CA ASN A 24 -1.88 18.03 6.74
C ASN A 24 -2.53 19.26 7.40
N HIS A 25 -1.90 20.42 7.25
CA HIS A 25 -2.41 21.70 7.77
C HIS A 25 -3.74 22.18 7.15
N LYS A 26 -4.28 21.48 6.15
CA LYS A 26 -5.57 21.75 5.50
C LYS A 26 -6.66 20.76 5.91
N ASN A 27 -6.41 19.93 6.93
CA ASN A 27 -7.32 18.86 7.37
C ASN A 27 -7.63 17.81 6.28
N THR A 28 -6.69 17.60 5.34
CA THR A 28 -6.76 16.53 4.34
C THR A 28 -5.54 15.61 4.45
N LEU A 29 -5.44 14.59 3.60
CA LEU A 29 -4.28 13.70 3.58
C LEU A 29 -3.00 14.46 3.19
N PHE A 30 -1.94 14.26 3.97
CA PHE A 30 -0.60 14.72 3.66
C PHE A 30 -0.08 14.05 2.39
N GLY A 31 0.42 14.87 1.45
CA GLY A 31 0.84 14.40 0.13
C GLY A 31 1.92 13.32 0.19
N GLY A 32 2.90 13.44 1.09
CA GLY A 32 3.93 12.42 1.29
C GLY A 32 3.36 11.09 1.78
N SER A 33 2.37 11.12 2.69
CA SER A 33 1.68 9.90 3.14
C SER A 33 0.86 9.26 2.03
N LEU A 34 0.18 10.08 1.22
CA LEU A 34 -0.57 9.58 0.05
C LEU A 34 0.37 8.95 -0.98
N TYR A 35 1.50 9.60 -1.27
CA TYR A 35 2.54 9.06 -2.15
C TYR A 35 3.08 7.72 -1.65
N CYS A 36 3.49 7.65 -0.38
CA CYS A 36 3.96 6.40 0.22
C CYS A 36 2.89 5.29 0.16
N GLY A 37 1.63 5.64 0.39
CA GLY A 37 0.50 4.71 0.27
C GLY A 37 0.34 4.16 -1.16
N ALA A 38 0.43 5.04 -2.17
CA ALA A 38 0.35 4.64 -3.58
C ALA A 38 1.53 3.75 -4.01
N VAL A 39 2.76 4.10 -3.60
CA VAL A 39 3.96 3.29 -3.88
C VAL A 39 3.82 1.90 -3.27
N LEU A 40 3.41 1.81 -1.99
CA LEU A 40 3.25 0.54 -1.31
C LEU A 40 2.07 -0.28 -1.86
N ALA A 41 1.00 0.37 -2.33
CA ALA A 41 -0.08 -0.31 -3.05
C ALA A 41 0.43 -0.96 -4.34
N GLY A 42 1.14 -0.21 -5.19
CA GLY A 42 1.67 -0.72 -6.45
C GLY A 42 2.72 -1.82 -6.26
N TRP A 43 3.70 -1.57 -5.38
CA TRP A 43 4.76 -2.55 -5.11
C TRP A 43 4.22 -3.80 -4.40
N GLY A 44 3.35 -3.62 -3.40
CA GLY A 44 2.72 -4.74 -2.69
C GLY A 44 1.87 -5.60 -3.61
N TRP A 45 1.11 -5.00 -4.52
CA TRP A 45 0.33 -5.74 -5.52
C TRP A 45 1.24 -6.58 -6.42
N LEU A 46 2.31 -5.97 -6.98
CA LEU A 46 3.24 -6.66 -7.86
C LEU A 46 3.95 -7.81 -7.12
N HIS A 47 4.33 -7.58 -5.86
CA HIS A 47 4.94 -8.56 -4.99
C HIS A 47 4.04 -9.78 -4.76
N LEU A 48 2.78 -9.54 -4.40
CA LEU A 48 1.82 -10.62 -4.17
C LEU A 48 1.51 -11.38 -5.47
N ARG A 49 1.36 -10.66 -6.58
CA ARG A 49 1.06 -11.27 -7.87
C ARG A 49 2.19 -12.16 -8.40
N LEU A 50 3.44 -11.74 -8.25
CA LEU A 50 4.60 -12.55 -8.64
C LEU A 50 4.74 -13.79 -7.76
N ARG A 51 4.48 -13.66 -6.45
CA ARG A 51 4.47 -14.81 -5.53
C ARG A 51 3.41 -15.84 -5.92
N GLU A 52 2.20 -15.43 -6.30
CA GLU A 52 1.17 -16.34 -6.79
C GLU A 52 1.55 -17.02 -8.11
N ALA A 53 2.30 -16.34 -8.97
CA ALA A 53 2.78 -16.89 -10.25
C ALA A 53 3.97 -17.86 -10.10
N GLY A 54 4.38 -18.19 -8.86
CA GLY A 54 5.55 -19.04 -8.61
C GLY A 54 6.88 -18.37 -8.99
N SER A 55 6.87 -17.05 -9.24
CA SER A 55 8.07 -16.29 -9.58
C SER A 55 8.69 -15.72 -8.31
N ALA A 56 9.94 -16.05 -8.05
CA ALA A 56 10.70 -15.41 -6.97
C ALA A 56 10.95 -13.95 -7.37
N MET A 57 10.36 -13.02 -6.62
CA MET A 57 10.69 -11.61 -6.74
C MET A 57 12.05 -11.40 -6.07
N GLY A 58 13.13 -11.50 -6.85
CA GLY A 58 14.49 -11.24 -6.41
C GLY A 58 14.68 -9.75 -6.11
N ILE A 59 14.38 -9.34 -4.89
CA ILE A 59 14.71 -8.00 -4.39
C ILE A 59 15.08 -8.14 -2.91
N LEU A 60 16.24 -8.75 -2.67
CA LEU A 60 17.22 -8.55 -1.61
C LEU A 60 18.44 -9.43 -1.93
#